data_AF-A0A540KT78-F1
#
_entry.id   AF-A0A540KT78-F1
#
_cell.length_a   1.000
_cell.length_b   1.000
_cell.length_c   1.000
_cell.angle_alpha   90.00
_cell.angle_beta   90.00
_cell.angle_gamma   90.00
#
_symmetry.space_group_name_H-M   'P 1'
#
loop_
_entity.id
_entity.type
_entity.pdbx_description
1 polymer ?
#
loop_
_entity_poly.entity_id
_entity_poly.type
_entity_poly.pdbx_seq_one_letter_code
_entity_poly.pdbx_strand_id
1 'polypeptide(L)'
;MHKAGERAPVNAKMVKSRFTTGAASRSFTSTAFTPVTENEYEYVKVEKNPKKKGYVQIHTTHGDLNIELHCDIAPRACENFITLCERGYYNGVGFHRSIRNFMIQGGDPTGTGTGGESIWGKPFNDEVNSKLLHSGRGVVSMANSGPHTNGSQFFILYKSANHLNYKHTVFGGVVGGLTTLAAMEKVPIDDNDRPLVSL
;
A
#
# COMPACT_ATOMS: atom_id res chain seq x y z
N MET A 1 -8.66 -19.65 -20.57
CA MET A 1 -9.07 -18.27 -20.25
C MET A 1 -9.56 -18.24 -18.80
N HIS A 2 -8.66 -18.02 -17.84
CA HIS A 2 -9.05 -17.89 -16.43
C HIS A 2 -9.45 -16.45 -16.16
N LYS A 3 -10.74 -16.22 -15.90
CA LYS A 3 -11.22 -14.95 -15.32
C LYS A 3 -10.48 -14.74 -14.00
N ALA A 4 -9.70 -13.67 -13.90
CA ALA A 4 -9.18 -13.18 -12.64
C ALA A 4 -10.37 -12.81 -11.75
N GLY A 5 -10.80 -13.73 -10.89
CA GLY A 5 -11.79 -13.47 -9.88
C GLY A 5 -11.29 -12.35 -8.99
N GLU A 6 -12.10 -11.30 -8.83
CA GLU A 6 -11.85 -10.18 -7.93
C GLU A 6 -11.61 -10.75 -6.52
N ARG A 7 -10.33 -10.90 -6.13
CA ARG A 7 -9.98 -11.34 -4.79
C ARG A 7 -10.46 -10.28 -3.82
N ALA A 8 -11.42 -10.64 -2.97
CA ALA A 8 -11.82 -9.80 -1.85
C ALA A 8 -10.56 -9.47 -1.01
N PRO A 9 -10.38 -8.21 -0.56
CA PRO A 9 -9.27 -7.89 0.33
C PRO A 9 -9.34 -8.81 1.56
N VAL A 10 -8.19 -9.30 2.02
CA VAL A 10 -8.09 -10.28 3.12
C VAL A 10 -8.64 -9.67 4.42
N ASN A 11 -8.75 -8.33 4.45
CA ASN A 11 -9.33 -7.55 5.52
C ASN A 11 -10.85 -7.25 5.38
N ALA A 12 -11.58 -7.80 4.41
CA ALA A 12 -13.02 -7.55 4.30
C ALA A 12 -13.85 -8.49 5.20
N LYS A 13 -14.61 -7.94 6.14
CA LYS A 13 -15.74 -8.65 6.78
C LYS A 13 -17.04 -8.18 6.13
N MET A 14 -17.87 -9.12 5.71
CA MET A 14 -19.26 -8.80 5.34
C MET A 14 -20.02 -8.45 6.62
N VAL A 15 -20.46 -7.21 6.73
CA VAL A 15 -21.31 -6.76 7.84
C VAL A 15 -22.73 -6.63 7.32
N LYS A 16 -23.67 -7.25 8.03
CA LYS A 16 -25.10 -7.23 7.72
C LYS A 16 -25.66 -5.87 8.16
N SER A 17 -25.90 -4.98 7.21
CA SER A 17 -26.62 -3.73 7.49
C SER A 17 -28.13 -4.01 7.52
N ARG A 18 -28.85 -3.34 8.43
CA ARG A 18 -30.32 -3.35 8.48
C ARG A 18 -30.81 -2.01 7.97
N PHE A 19 -31.54 -2.01 6.86
CA PHE A 19 -32.39 -0.90 6.48
C PHE A 19 -33.80 -1.43 6.23
N THR A 20 -34.80 -0.60 6.52
CA THR A 20 -36.20 -0.96 6.34
C THR A 20 -36.75 -0.11 5.21
N THR A 21 -37.13 -0.78 4.12
CA THR A 21 -37.79 -0.20 2.96
C THR A 21 -39.25 -0.59 3.07
N GLY A 22 -40.02 0.22 3.80
CA GLY A 22 -41.46 0.01 3.98
C GLY A 22 -42.24 1.20 3.44
N ALA A 23 -43.25 0.95 2.61
CA ALA A 23 -44.25 1.96 2.29
C ALA A 23 -45.05 2.26 3.55
N ALA A 24 -44.81 3.40 4.18
CA ALA A 24 -45.60 3.84 5.32
C ALA A 24 -47.01 4.25 4.84
N SER A 25 -48.04 3.56 5.31
CA SER A 25 -49.44 3.91 5.05
C SER A 25 -49.72 5.34 5.53
N ARG A 26 -50.05 6.24 4.59
CA ARG A 26 -50.57 7.57 4.88
C ARG A 26 -52.06 7.57 4.53
N SER A 27 -52.99 7.43 5.51
CA SER A 27 -54.40 7.94 5.47
C SER A 27 -55.29 7.45 6.63
N PHE A 28 -56.26 8.29 7.02
CA PHE A 28 -57.29 8.10 8.08
C PHE A 28 -58.64 7.58 7.54
N THR A 29 -58.69 7.11 6.29
CA THR A 29 -59.90 6.59 5.63
C THR A 29 -59.83 5.07 5.51
N SER A 30 -61.00 4.40 5.61
CA SER A 30 -61.24 2.97 5.89
C SER A 30 -60.68 1.91 4.92
N THR A 31 -59.68 2.25 4.10
CA THR A 31 -58.93 1.27 3.30
C THR A 31 -57.53 1.15 3.91
N ALA A 32 -57.41 0.31 4.94
CA ALA A 32 -56.13 0.01 5.56
C ALA A 32 -55.28 -0.80 4.57
N PHE A 33 -54.22 -0.19 4.02
CA PHE A 33 -53.13 -0.95 3.42
C PHE A 33 -52.38 -1.65 4.56
N THR A 34 -52.26 -2.97 4.48
CA THR A 34 -51.39 -3.75 5.37
C THR A 34 -49.95 -3.29 5.15
N PRO A 35 -49.28 -2.71 6.16
CA PRO A 35 -47.88 -2.34 6.03
C PRO A 35 -47.06 -3.62 5.90
N VAL A 36 -46.54 -3.86 4.69
CA VAL A 36 -45.55 -4.92 4.47
C VAL A 36 -44.19 -4.31 4.75
N THR A 37 -43.60 -4.66 5.89
CA THR A 37 -42.21 -4.33 6.18
C THR A 37 -41.34 -5.45 5.63
N GLU A 38 -40.76 -5.24 4.44
CA GLU A 38 -39.69 -6.12 3.97
C GLU A 38 -38.38 -5.68 4.64
N ASN A 39 -37.74 -6.63 5.33
CA ASN A 39 -36.40 -6.42 5.85
C ASN A 39 -35.42 -6.80 4.74
N GLU A 40 -34.95 -5.81 4.00
CA GLU A 40 -33.86 -5.98 3.06
C GLU A 40 -32.51 -5.94 3.79
N TYR A 41 -31.59 -6.78 3.37
CA TYR A 41 -30.25 -6.87 3.95
C TYR A 41 -29.22 -6.67 2.86
N GLU A 42 -28.40 -5.64 2.97
CA GLU A 42 -27.22 -5.47 2.14
C GLU A 42 -25.96 -5.88 2.91
N TYR A 43 -25.14 -6.71 2.26
CA TYR A 43 -23.83 -7.10 2.74
C TYR A 43 -22.83 -6.02 2.37
N VAL A 44 -22.48 -5.18 3.34
CA VAL A 44 -21.44 -4.16 3.14
C VAL A 44 -20.08 -4.82 3.39
N LYS A 45 -19.16 -4.68 2.45
CA LYS A 45 -17.74 -5.03 2.66
C LYS A 45 -17.14 -3.99 3.60
N VAL A 46 -16.85 -4.37 4.84
CA VAL A 46 -16.13 -3.51 5.79
C VAL A 46 -14.66 -3.88 5.76
N GLU A 47 -13.81 -2.96 5.31
CA GLU A 47 -12.36 -3.08 5.42
C GLU A 47 -11.94 -3.01 6.90
N LYS A 48 -11.28 -4.05 7.38
CA LYS A 48 -10.82 -4.17 8.76
C LYS A 48 -9.47 -3.49 8.89
N ASN A 49 -9.41 -2.37 9.59
CA ASN A 49 -8.15 -1.71 9.88
C ASN A 49 -7.34 -2.55 10.89
N PRO A 50 -6.15 -3.04 10.53
CA PRO A 50 -5.22 -3.66 11.46
C PRO A 50 -4.90 -2.69 12.59
N LYS A 51 -4.96 -3.14 13.85
CA LYS A 51 -4.56 -2.31 15.00
C LYS A 51 -3.08 -2.44 15.36
N LYS A 52 -2.38 -3.40 14.74
CA LYS A 52 -0.98 -3.74 15.04
C LYS A 52 -0.08 -3.26 13.90
N LYS A 53 1.15 -2.87 14.25
CA LYS A 53 2.22 -2.63 13.28
C LYS A 53 2.63 -3.95 12.62
N GLY A 54 3.13 -3.87 11.40
CA GLY A 54 3.79 -4.97 10.70
C GLY A 54 5.31 -4.83 10.80
N TYR A 55 6.04 -5.93 10.63
CA TYR A 55 7.50 -5.92 10.53
C TYR A 55 7.93 -6.78 9.36
N VAL A 56 8.83 -6.24 8.54
CA VAL A 56 9.44 -6.94 7.39
C VAL A 56 10.94 -6.72 7.43
N GLN A 57 11.71 -7.78 7.18
CA GLN A 57 13.14 -7.70 6.97
C GLN A 57 13.42 -7.92 5.47
N ILE A 58 14.14 -6.98 4.86
CA ILE A 58 14.63 -7.10 3.49
C ILE A 58 16.11 -7.45 3.56
N HIS A 59 16.46 -8.63 3.08
CA HIS A 59 17.85 -9.03 2.89
C HIS A 59 18.38 -8.46 1.57
N THR A 60 19.41 -7.62 1.65
CA THR A 60 20.06 -7.01 0.47
C THR A 60 21.50 -7.49 0.35
N THR A 61 22.14 -7.20 -0.78
CA THR A 61 23.58 -7.50 -0.96
C THR A 61 24.48 -6.71 0.00
N HIS A 62 23.97 -5.63 0.59
CA HIS A 62 24.70 -4.73 1.48
C HIS A 62 24.31 -4.89 2.96
N GLY A 63 23.51 -5.91 3.28
CA GLY A 63 23.02 -6.23 4.62
C GLY A 63 21.49 -6.10 4.74
N ASP A 64 21.00 -6.15 5.97
CA ASP A 64 19.56 -6.23 6.23
C ASP A 64 18.95 -4.85 6.48
N LEU A 65 17.74 -4.65 5.95
CA LEU A 65 16.87 -3.52 6.26
C LEU A 65 15.63 -4.02 7.01
N ASN A 66 15.51 -3.62 8.27
CA ASN A 66 14.35 -3.94 9.11
C ASN A 66 13.36 -2.78 9.04
N ILE A 67 12.15 -3.06 8.55
CA ILE A 67 11.11 -2.08 8.28
C ILE A 67 9.92 -2.34 9.21
N GLU A 68 9.52 -1.32 9.95
CA GLU A 68 8.22 -1.28 10.63
C GLU A 68 7.16 -0.70 9.68
N LEU A 69 6.00 -1.33 9.63
CA LEU A 69 4.88 -0.97 8.77
C LEU A 69 3.73 -0.41 9.59
N HIS A 70 3.17 0.72 9.14
CA HIS A 70 2.04 1.41 9.76
C HIS A 70 0.71 0.90 9.22
N CYS A 71 0.43 -0.39 9.41
CA CYS A 71 -0.77 -1.06 8.93
C CYS A 71 -2.08 -0.47 9.48
N ASP A 72 -2.01 0.28 10.58
CA ASP A 72 -3.12 1.02 11.19
C ASP A 72 -3.51 2.30 10.44
N ILE A 73 -2.59 2.86 9.65
CA ILE A 73 -2.79 4.13 8.92
C ILE A 73 -2.84 3.89 7.42
N ALA A 74 -1.97 3.01 6.89
CA ALA A 74 -1.91 2.64 5.48
C ALA A 74 -2.16 1.12 5.29
N PRO A 75 -3.36 0.62 5.67
CA PRO A 75 -3.67 -0.81 5.68
C PRO A 75 -3.51 -1.46 4.31
N ARG A 76 -3.93 -0.81 3.22
CA ARG A 76 -3.86 -1.40 1.87
C ARG A 76 -2.43 -1.47 1.37
N ALA A 77 -1.65 -0.40 1.52
CA ALA A 77 -0.24 -0.41 1.16
C ALA A 77 0.54 -1.49 1.93
N CYS A 78 0.25 -1.64 3.23
CA CYS A 78 0.89 -2.67 4.05
C CYS A 78 0.46 -4.08 3.67
N GLU A 79 -0.83 -4.33 3.44
CA GLU A 79 -1.34 -5.63 2.97
C GLU A 79 -0.70 -6.02 1.64
N ASN A 80 -0.65 -5.08 0.69
CA ASN A 80 0.01 -5.27 -0.59
C ASN A 80 1.49 -5.66 -0.41
N PHE A 81 2.24 -4.87 0.35
CA PHE A 81 3.67 -5.08 0.54
C PHE A 81 3.97 -6.42 1.23
N ILE A 82 3.31 -6.70 2.36
CA ILE A 82 3.50 -7.95 3.12
C ILE A 82 3.16 -9.17 2.25
N THR A 83 2.02 -9.15 1.56
CA THR A 83 1.63 -10.28 0.73
C THR A 83 2.54 -10.47 -0.49
N LEU A 84 3.11 -9.40 -1.06
CA LEU A 84 4.14 -9.52 -2.10
C LEU A 84 5.43 -10.14 -1.55
N CYS A 85 5.87 -9.73 -0.34
CA CYS A 85 6.99 -10.36 0.35
C CYS A 85 6.76 -11.85 0.61
N GLU A 86 5.59 -12.24 1.15
CA GLU A 86 5.23 -13.64 1.41
C GLU A 86 5.23 -14.52 0.15
N ARG A 87 4.88 -13.93 -1.00
CA ARG A 87 4.92 -14.60 -2.31
C ARG A 87 6.33 -14.68 -2.91
N GLY A 88 7.34 -14.11 -2.25
CA GLY A 88 8.69 -13.99 -2.79
C GLY A 88 8.79 -13.07 -4.02
N TYR A 89 7.81 -12.17 -4.21
CA TYR A 89 7.73 -11.31 -5.41
C TYR A 89 8.94 -10.37 -5.55
N TYR A 90 9.53 -9.97 -4.41
CA TYR A 90 10.71 -9.11 -4.38
C TYR A 90 12.04 -9.87 -4.36
N ASN A 91 12.02 -11.22 -4.38
CA ASN A 91 13.25 -12.00 -4.36
C ASN A 91 14.01 -11.85 -5.67
N GLY A 92 15.30 -11.46 -5.57
CA GLY A 92 16.13 -11.20 -6.75
C GLY A 92 15.78 -9.91 -7.49
N VAL A 93 14.88 -9.08 -6.93
CA VAL A 93 14.52 -7.78 -7.50
C VAL A 93 15.42 -6.71 -6.93
N GLY A 94 16.26 -6.13 -7.79
CA GLY A 94 17.18 -5.06 -7.40
C GLY A 94 16.52 -3.68 -7.32
N PHE A 95 17.21 -2.75 -6.67
CA PHE A 95 16.87 -1.33 -6.73
C PHE A 95 17.31 -0.74 -8.07
N HIS A 96 16.34 -0.33 -8.89
CA HIS A 96 16.60 0.15 -10.25
C HIS A 96 16.93 1.64 -10.31
N ARG A 97 16.75 2.39 -9.22
CA ARG A 97 17.04 3.83 -9.15
C ARG A 97 17.53 4.25 -7.76
N SER A 98 18.59 5.04 -7.69
CA SER A 98 19.15 5.57 -6.45
C SER A 98 19.66 6.99 -6.65
N ILE A 99 19.12 7.94 -5.89
CA ILE A 99 19.52 9.36 -5.95
C ILE A 99 20.04 9.76 -4.58
N ARG A 100 21.34 10.09 -4.53
CA ARG A 100 22.01 10.54 -3.30
C ARG A 100 21.30 11.74 -2.69
N ASN A 101 21.21 11.77 -1.37
CA ASN A 101 20.48 12.79 -0.60
C ASN A 101 18.98 12.87 -0.92
N PHE A 102 18.41 11.88 -1.60
CA PHE A 102 16.98 11.83 -1.88
C PHE A 102 16.40 10.48 -1.49
N MET A 103 16.52 9.45 -2.33
CA MET A 103 15.87 8.16 -2.11
C MET A 103 16.49 7.03 -2.94
N ILE A 104 16.16 5.79 -2.58
CA ILE A 104 16.38 4.60 -3.38
C ILE A 104 15.04 3.92 -3.67
N GLN A 105 14.83 3.53 -4.92
CA GLN A 105 13.56 2.99 -5.43
C GLN A 105 13.76 1.59 -6.01
N GLY A 106 12.82 0.72 -5.68
CA GLY A 106 12.81 -0.69 -6.06
C GLY A 106 11.39 -1.24 -6.15
N GLY A 107 11.28 -2.57 -6.13
CA GLY A 107 9.99 -3.25 -6.18
C GLY A 107 9.40 -3.41 -7.59
N ASP A 108 10.24 -3.29 -8.63
CA ASP A 108 9.89 -3.61 -10.01
C ASP A 108 10.61 -4.88 -10.47
N PRO A 109 9.92 -6.03 -10.63
CA PRO A 109 10.56 -7.27 -11.08
C PRO A 109 11.18 -7.21 -12.47
N THR A 110 10.76 -6.30 -13.34
CA THR A 110 11.39 -6.13 -14.66
C THR A 110 12.68 -5.31 -14.57
N GLY A 111 12.87 -4.55 -13.48
CA GLY A 111 14.00 -3.64 -13.29
C GLY A 111 14.06 -2.48 -14.28
N THR A 112 12.95 -2.16 -14.97
CA THR A 112 12.86 -1.07 -15.95
C THR A 112 12.39 0.25 -15.32
N GLY A 113 11.78 0.19 -14.13
CA GLY A 113 11.15 1.32 -13.44
C GLY A 113 9.72 1.58 -13.88
N THR A 114 9.20 0.82 -14.85
CA THR A 114 7.85 0.97 -15.41
C THR A 114 6.95 -0.23 -15.11
N GLY A 115 7.51 -1.31 -14.57
CA GLY A 115 6.77 -2.52 -14.25
C GLY A 115 6.23 -2.53 -12.82
N GLY A 116 5.82 -3.72 -12.38
CA GLY A 116 5.30 -3.93 -11.04
C GLY A 116 3.78 -3.88 -10.96
N GLU A 117 3.19 -4.85 -10.25
CA GLU A 117 1.74 -4.98 -10.10
C GLU A 117 1.38 -5.21 -8.63
N SER A 118 0.23 -4.69 -8.22
CA SER A 118 -0.29 -4.95 -6.87
C SER A 118 -0.81 -6.39 -6.75
N ILE A 119 -1.06 -6.83 -5.51
CA ILE A 119 -1.68 -8.14 -5.24
C ILE A 119 -3.09 -8.29 -5.83
N TRP A 120 -3.72 -7.19 -6.24
CA TRP A 120 -5.05 -7.13 -6.84
C TRP A 120 -5.03 -7.11 -8.37
N GLY A 121 -3.86 -7.13 -9.01
CA GLY A 121 -3.71 -7.08 -10.47
C GLY A 121 -4.16 -5.76 -11.09
N LYS A 122 -4.34 -4.72 -10.27
CA LYS A 122 -4.69 -3.36 -10.70
C LYS A 122 -4.12 -2.33 -9.71
N PRO A 123 -3.91 -1.07 -10.11
CA PRO A 123 -3.45 -0.06 -9.17
C PRO A 123 -4.42 0.18 -8.02
N PHE A 124 -3.91 0.64 -6.87
CA PHE A 124 -4.72 0.97 -5.69
C PHE A 124 -4.54 2.42 -5.21
N ASN A 125 -5.53 2.89 -4.46
CA ASN A 125 -5.65 4.28 -4.01
C ASN A 125 -4.54 4.68 -3.02
N ASP A 126 -4.14 5.94 -3.07
CA ASP A 126 -3.27 6.53 -2.05
C ASP A 126 -3.92 6.57 -0.66
N GLU A 127 -3.12 6.32 0.38
CA GLU A 127 -3.50 6.38 1.80
C GLU A 127 -2.68 7.47 2.51
N VAL A 128 -2.94 8.73 2.18
CA VAL A 128 -2.19 9.87 2.74
C VAL A 128 -2.71 10.27 4.11
N ASN A 129 -1.79 10.52 5.06
CA ASN A 129 -2.15 10.90 6.43
C ASN A 129 -1.15 11.93 6.99
N SER A 130 -1.64 12.93 7.72
CA SER A 130 -0.77 13.98 8.31
C SER A 130 0.21 13.46 9.36
N LYS A 131 -0.03 12.28 9.92
CA LYS A 131 0.90 11.60 10.86
C LYS A 131 2.07 10.94 10.15
N LEU A 132 1.92 10.62 8.87
CA LEU A 132 2.92 9.91 8.08
C LEU A 132 3.42 10.83 6.96
N LEU A 133 4.52 11.51 7.25
CA LEU A 133 5.15 12.47 6.35
C LEU A 133 6.55 12.00 5.95
N HIS A 134 7.06 12.53 4.83
CA HIS A 134 8.41 12.31 4.30
C HIS A 134 9.45 13.11 5.11
N SER A 135 9.44 12.91 6.42
CA SER A 135 10.12 13.73 7.42
C SER A 135 11.63 13.49 7.51
N GLY A 136 12.14 12.36 7.01
CA GLY A 136 13.56 12.06 7.16
C GLY A 136 14.00 10.76 6.52
N ARG A 137 15.26 10.42 6.81
CA ARG A 137 15.91 9.19 6.37
C ARG A 137 15.16 7.96 6.89
N GLY A 138 15.06 6.94 6.05
CA GLY A 138 14.46 5.65 6.40
C GLY A 138 12.93 5.61 6.24
N VAL A 139 12.26 6.71 5.91
CA VAL A 139 10.82 6.67 5.58
C VAL A 139 10.62 5.81 4.33
N VAL A 140 9.65 4.89 4.38
CA VAL A 140 9.29 3.98 3.30
C VAL A 140 7.93 4.38 2.74
N SER A 141 7.86 4.55 1.42
CA SER A 141 6.67 5.06 0.74
C SER A 141 6.46 4.39 -0.62
N MET A 142 5.20 4.31 -1.07
CA MET A 142 4.85 3.78 -2.39
C MET A 142 5.31 4.73 -3.49
N ALA A 143 5.88 4.18 -4.57
CA ALA A 143 6.07 4.90 -5.82
C ALA A 143 4.77 4.83 -6.66
N ASN A 144 4.47 5.92 -7.37
CA ASN A 144 3.30 6.01 -8.25
C ASN A 144 3.63 6.92 -9.45
N SER A 145 2.76 6.91 -10.46
CA SER A 145 2.85 7.70 -11.70
C SER A 145 1.71 8.72 -11.78
N GLY A 146 1.19 9.13 -10.62
CA GLY A 146 0.00 9.95 -10.48
C GLY A 146 -0.91 9.47 -9.35
N PRO A 147 -1.97 10.24 -9.03
CA PRO A 147 -2.91 9.87 -7.97
C PRO A 147 -3.50 8.48 -8.18
N HIS A 148 -3.53 7.68 -7.12
CA HIS A 148 -4.16 6.36 -7.05
C HIS A 148 -3.58 5.30 -8.00
N THR A 149 -2.32 5.44 -8.42
CA THR A 149 -1.65 4.46 -9.29
C THR A 149 -0.63 3.59 -8.56
N ASN A 150 -0.87 3.22 -7.30
CA ASN A 150 0.08 2.41 -6.53
C ASN A 150 0.11 0.96 -7.03
N GLY A 151 1.32 0.43 -7.25
CA GLY A 151 1.56 -0.95 -7.70
C GLY A 151 2.36 -1.75 -6.66
N SER A 152 3.51 -2.29 -7.07
CA SER A 152 4.48 -2.95 -6.18
C SER A 152 5.71 -2.10 -5.86
N GLN A 153 5.94 -1.03 -6.61
CA GLN A 153 7.13 -0.21 -6.46
C GLN A 153 7.07 0.66 -5.21
N PHE A 154 8.21 0.79 -4.55
CA PHE A 154 8.37 1.58 -3.33
C PHE A 154 9.74 2.25 -3.31
N PHE A 155 9.89 3.25 -2.46
CA PHE A 155 11.17 3.90 -2.22
C PHE A 155 11.44 4.09 -0.73
N ILE A 156 12.73 4.17 -0.38
CA ILE A 156 13.23 4.45 0.96
C ILE A 156 14.00 5.77 0.89
N LEU A 157 13.65 6.72 1.75
CA LEU A 157 14.31 8.03 1.77
C LEU A 157 15.71 7.96 2.37
N TYR A 158 16.64 8.65 1.73
CA TYR A 158 17.94 8.99 2.31
C TYR A 158 17.90 10.30 3.12
N LYS A 159 16.98 11.20 2.77
CA LYS A 159 16.78 12.51 3.39
C LYS A 159 15.29 12.89 3.37
N SER A 160 14.90 13.86 4.20
CA SER A 160 13.54 14.44 4.19
C SER A 160 13.14 14.93 2.79
N ALA A 161 11.90 14.67 2.39
CA ALA A 161 11.37 15.00 1.07
C ALA A 161 9.95 15.58 1.17
N ASN A 162 9.80 16.74 1.82
CA ASN A 162 8.49 17.35 2.10
C ASN A 162 7.62 17.61 0.86
N HIS A 163 8.22 17.76 -0.32
CA HIS A 163 7.51 17.98 -1.58
C HIS A 163 6.71 16.75 -2.07
N LEU A 164 6.95 15.58 -1.47
CA LEU A 164 6.22 14.32 -1.70
C LEU A 164 5.05 14.11 -0.73
N ASN A 165 4.93 14.94 0.31
CA ASN A 165 3.83 14.85 1.27
C ASN A 165 2.48 14.95 0.55
N TYR A 166 1.55 14.09 0.95
CA TYR A 166 0.20 13.99 0.38
C TYR A 166 0.14 13.61 -1.11
N LYS A 167 1.26 13.21 -1.73
CA LYS A 167 1.33 12.68 -3.10
C LYS A 167 1.69 11.20 -3.16
N HIS A 168 2.42 10.73 -2.15
CA HIS A 168 2.83 9.34 -2.03
C HIS A 168 2.41 8.78 -0.68
N THR A 169 2.03 7.51 -0.68
CA THR A 169 1.58 6.79 0.51
C THR A 169 2.77 6.34 1.34
N VAL A 170 3.04 7.03 2.44
CA VAL A 170 3.98 6.57 3.45
C VAL A 170 3.34 5.43 4.22
N PHE A 171 3.98 4.26 4.23
CA PHE A 171 3.43 3.06 4.85
C PHE A 171 4.38 2.39 5.85
N GLY A 172 5.62 2.86 5.96
CA GLY A 172 6.56 2.32 6.94
C GLY A 172 7.81 3.15 7.16
N GLY A 173 8.71 2.63 7.98
CA GLY A 173 9.99 3.25 8.31
C GLY A 173 11.06 2.19 8.64
N VAL A 174 12.29 2.44 8.22
CA VAL A 174 13.46 1.63 8.59
C VAL A 174 13.77 1.83 10.06
N VAL A 175 13.60 0.77 10.85
CA VAL A 175 13.88 0.72 12.30
C VAL A 175 15.19 0.01 12.63
N GLY A 176 15.81 -0.65 11.66
CA GLY A 176 17.15 -1.25 11.76
C GLY A 176 17.80 -1.37 10.38
N GLY A 177 19.13 -1.28 10.32
CA GLY A 177 19.86 -1.30 9.04
C GLY A 177 20.14 0.08 8.43
N LEU A 178 20.09 1.16 9.22
CA LEU A 178 20.45 2.51 8.72
C LEU A 178 21.88 2.61 8.20
N THR A 179 22.81 1.80 8.72
CA THR A 179 24.18 1.67 8.21
C THR A 179 24.22 1.03 6.82
N THR A 180 23.43 -0.04 6.60
CA THR A 180 23.22 -0.64 5.27
C THR A 180 22.63 0.38 4.31
N LEU A 181 21.58 1.11 4.73
CA LEU A 181 20.99 2.17 3.90
C LEU A 181 22.03 3.24 3.54
N ALA A 182 22.93 3.61 4.46
CA ALA A 182 24.04 4.54 4.20
C ALA A 182 25.14 3.97 3.29
N ALA A 183 25.38 2.67 3.31
CA ALA A 183 26.28 2.02 2.37
C ALA A 183 25.68 2.02 0.95
N MET A 184 24.40 1.65 0.82
CA MET A 184 23.68 1.64 -0.45
C MET A 184 23.65 3.02 -1.13
N GLU A 185 23.52 4.11 -0.35
CA GLU A 185 23.54 5.48 -0.88
C GLU A 185 24.89 5.86 -1.53
N LYS A 186 25.99 5.28 -1.07
CA LYS A 186 27.34 5.58 -1.57
C LYS A 186 27.68 4.84 -2.86
N VAL A 187 26.81 3.92 -3.29
CA VAL A 187 27.02 3.15 -4.50
C VAL A 187 27.08 4.11 -5.70
N PRO A 188 28.03 3.95 -6.62
CA PRO A 188 28.06 4.71 -7.86
C PRO A 188 26.84 4.41 -8.74
N ILE A 189 26.36 5.43 -9.46
CA ILE A 189 25.21 5.34 -10.36
C ILE A 189 25.63 5.70 -11.79
N ASP A 190 24.83 5.28 -12.78
CA ASP A 190 24.92 5.77 -14.15
C ASP A 190 24.15 7.09 -14.36
N ASP A 191 24.12 7.57 -15.60
CA ASP A 191 23.43 8.81 -15.97
C ASP A 191 21.90 8.74 -15.82
N ASN A 192 21.32 7.54 -15.63
CA ASN A 192 19.89 7.31 -15.43
C ASN A 192 19.54 7.05 -13.95
N ASP A 193 20.43 7.43 -13.03
CA ASP A 193 20.32 7.14 -11.59
C ASP A 193 20.31 5.64 -11.24
N ARG A 194 20.73 4.75 -12.14
CA ARG A 194 20.75 3.30 -11.87
C ARG A 194 22.05 2.92 -11.16
N PRO A 195 21.99 2.17 -10.04
CA PRO A 195 23.19 1.65 -9.40
C PRO A 195 24.05 0.79 -10.34
N LEU A 196 25.37 1.01 -10.35
CA LEU A 196 26.32 0.22 -11.17
C LEU A 196 26.50 -1.21 -10.67
N VAL A 197 26.10 -1.50 -9.43
CA VAL A 197 26.09 -2.84 -8.84
C VAL A 197 24.70 -3.14 -8.31
N SER A 198 24.31 -4.42 -8.32
CA SER A 198 23.01 -4.84 -7.79
C SER A 198 22.94 -4.62 -6.28
N LEU A 199 21.90 -3.91 -5.86
CA LEU A 199 21.56 -3.63 -4.47
C LEU A 199 20.40 -4.50 -4.00
#